data_AF-A0A1S8TMV7-F1
#
_entry.id   AF-A0A1S8TMV7-F1
#
_cell.length_a   1.000
_cell.length_b   1.000
_cell.length_c   1.000
_cell.angle_alpha   90.00
_cell.angle_beta   90.00
_cell.angle_gamma   90.00
#
_symmetry.space_group_name_H-M   'P 1'
#
loop_
_entity.id
_entity.type
_entity.pdbx_description
1 polymer ?
#
loop_
_entity_poly.entity_id
_entity_poly.type
_entity_poly.pdbx_seq_one_letter_code
_entity_poly.pdbx_strand_id
1 'polypeptide(L)'
;MRFEDFVIKPLFQGKGYGYRVLELVEKTYSEINEWQLSTPVFSIGSQHLYEKFGYIEVSRNEDEIEYINIKKCKDFIPRVDA
;
A
#
# COMPACT_ATOMS: atom_id res chain seq x y z
N MET A 1 -9.59 2.93 -2.31
CA MET A 1 -9.49 3.66 -1.02
C MET A 1 -8.17 4.38 -0.99
N ARG A 2 -8.14 5.61 -0.47
CA ARG A 2 -6.93 6.42 -0.36
C ARG A 2 -6.43 6.36 1.09
N PHE A 3 -5.20 5.90 1.28
CA PHE A 3 -4.55 5.77 2.58
C PHE A 3 -3.40 6.76 2.66
N GLU A 4 -3.63 7.85 3.41
CA GLU A 4 -2.71 8.99 3.46
C GLU A 4 -2.20 9.24 4.89
N ASP A 5 -1.07 9.93 4.96
CA ASP A 5 -0.55 10.60 6.16
C ASP A 5 -0.36 9.73 7.40
N PHE A 6 0.45 8.66 7.29
CA PHE A 6 1.03 8.00 8.45
C PHE A 6 2.55 8.19 8.53
N VAL A 7 3.05 8.43 9.74
CA VAL A 7 4.48 8.57 10.00
C VAL A 7 4.87 7.79 11.26
N ILE A 8 5.98 7.07 11.17
CA ILE A 8 6.59 6.44 12.33
C ILE A 8 7.60 7.43 12.90
N LYS A 9 7.51 7.72 14.21
CA LYS A 9 8.49 8.56 14.92
C LYS A 9 9.92 8.10 14.57
N PRO A 10 10.88 9.02 14.30
CA PRO A 10 12.22 8.66 13.80
C PRO A 10 12.94 7.57 14.60
N LEU A 11 12.86 7.61 15.93
CA LEU A 11 13.46 6.61 16.85
C LEU A 11 12.98 5.16 16.63
N PHE A 12 11.83 5.00 15.97
CA PHE A 12 11.18 3.71 15.72
C PHE A 12 11.19 3.32 14.23
N GLN A 13 11.76 4.14 13.34
CA GLN A 13 11.90 3.79 11.93
C GLN A 13 12.93 2.66 11.73
N GLY A 14 12.87 1.99 10.58
CA GLY A 14 13.77 0.87 10.26
C GLY A 14 13.50 -0.45 11.02
N LYS A 15 12.47 -0.50 11.88
CA LYS A 15 12.13 -1.67 12.70
C LYS A 15 10.95 -2.50 12.15
N GLY A 16 10.52 -2.23 10.92
CA GLY A 16 9.41 -2.95 10.27
C GLY A 16 8.00 -2.48 10.64
N TYR A 17 7.84 -1.46 11.49
CA TYR A 17 6.50 -1.00 11.91
C TYR A 17 5.64 -0.47 10.76
N GLY A 18 6.21 0.20 9.76
CA GLY A 18 5.45 0.66 8.59
C GLY A 18 4.82 -0.51 7.82
N TYR A 19 5.57 -1.60 7.63
CA TYR A 19 5.05 -2.83 7.03
C TYR A 19 3.91 -3.41 7.86
N ARG A 20 4.10 -3.48 9.18
CA ARG A 20 3.09 -4.00 10.09
C ARG A 20 1.81 -3.16 10.10
N VAL A 21 1.93 -1.84 9.96
CA VAL A 21 0.76 -0.94 9.82
C VAL A 21 -0.01 -1.27 8.54
N LEU A 22 0.67 -1.37 7.39
CA LEU A 22 0.02 -1.72 6.13
C LEU A 22 -0.68 -3.09 6.19
N GLU A 23 -0.05 -4.12 6.79
CA GLU A 23 -0.68 -5.42 7.00
C GLU A 23 -1.97 -5.32 7.82
N LEU A 24 -1.94 -4.56 8.92
CA LEU A 24 -3.09 -4.41 9.82
C LEU A 24 -4.21 -3.63 9.15
N VAL A 25 -3.89 -2.54 8.44
CA VAL A 25 -4.86 -1.72 7.72
C VAL A 25 -5.57 -2.56 6.65
N GLU A 26 -4.83 -3.22 5.76
CA GLU A 26 -5.44 -4.03 4.71
C GLU A 26 -6.22 -5.23 5.25
N LYS A 27 -5.77 -5.82 6.37
CA LYS A 27 -6.52 -6.90 7.04
C LYS A 27 -7.82 -6.39 7.67
N THR A 28 -7.79 -5.19 8.24
CA THR A 28 -8.97 -4.60 8.91
C THR A 28 -10.05 -4.24 7.90
N TYR A 29 -9.65 -3.75 6.73
CA TYR A 29 -10.55 -3.38 5.64
C TYR A 29 -10.41 -4.35 4.45
N SER A 30 -10.61 -5.64 4.74
CA SER A 30 -10.41 -6.73 3.79
C SER A 30 -11.32 -6.69 2.55
N GLU A 31 -12.41 -5.94 2.61
CA GLU A 31 -13.35 -5.69 1.53
C GLU A 31 -12.80 -4.72 0.46
N ILE A 32 -11.73 -3.98 0.79
CA ILE A 32 -11.13 -3.00 -0.11
C ILE A 32 -10.16 -3.69 -1.05
N ASN A 33 -10.52 -3.71 -2.33
CA ASN A 33 -9.72 -4.35 -3.38
C ASN A 33 -8.67 -3.43 -4.02
N GLU A 34 -8.75 -2.13 -3.79
CA GLU A 34 -7.82 -1.16 -4.36
C GLU A 34 -7.40 -0.14 -3.32
N TRP A 35 -6.09 -0.02 -3.13
CA TRP A 35 -5.45 0.96 -2.27
C TRP A 35 -4.62 1.92 -3.10
N GLN A 36 -4.70 3.20 -2.76
CA GLN A 36 -3.94 4.27 -3.37
C GLN A 36 -3.24 5.08 -2.27
N LEU A 37 -2.00 5.47 -2.51
CA LEU A 37 -1.24 6.34 -1.63
C LEU A 37 -0.24 7.18 -2.44
N SER A 38 0.19 8.30 -1.88
CA SER A 38 1.29 9.10 -2.40
C SER A 38 2.41 9.27 -1.36
N THR A 39 3.61 9.60 -1.83
CA THR A 39 4.72 9.96 -0.95
C THR A 39 5.64 10.97 -1.64
N PRO A 40 6.28 11.87 -0.87
CA PRO A 40 7.29 12.75 -1.45
C PRO A 40 8.45 11.99 -2.08
N VAL A 41 9.03 12.53 -3.16
CA VAL A 41 10.16 11.93 -3.90
C VAL A 41 11.41 11.70 -3.05
N PHE A 42 11.59 12.48 -1.98
CA PHE A 42 12.73 12.33 -1.07
C PHE A 42 12.51 11.25 0.01
N SER A 43 11.28 10.72 0.17
CA SER A 43 10.98 9.69 1.16
C SER A 43 11.33 8.29 0.67
N ILE A 44 12.63 8.06 0.47
CA ILE A 44 13.18 6.78 -0.03
C ILE A 44 12.76 5.58 0.82
N GLY A 45 12.61 5.75 2.14
CA GLY A 45 12.14 4.70 3.04
C GLY A 45 10.69 4.28 2.78
N SER A 46 9.81 5.24 2.49
CA SER A 46 8.41 4.98 2.14
C SER A 46 8.30 4.28 0.78
N GLN A 47 9.06 4.76 -0.22
CA GLN A 47 9.10 4.15 -1.56
C GLN A 47 9.47 2.65 -1.49
N HIS A 48 10.60 2.33 -0.84
CA HIS A 48 11.00 0.93 -0.65
C HIS A 48 9.99 0.11 0.15
N LEU A 49 9.31 0.70 1.13
CA LEU A 49 8.27 0.03 1.89
C LEU A 49 7.10 -0.38 0.99
N TYR A 50 6.58 0.55 0.18
CA TYR A 50 5.41 0.32 -0.67
C TYR A 50 5.71 -0.71 -1.76
N GLU A 51 6.86 -0.60 -2.43
CA GLU A 51 7.31 -1.59 -3.41
C GLU A 51 7.46 -2.98 -2.78
N LYS A 52 8.12 -3.07 -1.62
CA LYS A 52 8.28 -4.34 -0.88
C LYS A 52 6.93 -4.94 -0.46
N PHE A 53 5.95 -4.11 -0.17
CA PHE A 53 4.60 -4.55 0.21
C PHE A 53 3.78 -5.03 -1.02
N GLY A 54 4.17 -4.64 -2.23
CA GLY A 54 3.53 -5.04 -3.49
C GLY A 54 2.68 -3.94 -4.14
N TYR A 55 2.83 -2.68 -3.71
CA TYR A 55 2.31 -1.53 -4.44
C TYR A 55 3.14 -1.28 -5.70
N ILE A 56 2.49 -0.72 -6.73
CA ILE A 56 3.07 -0.39 -8.02
C ILE A 56 3.01 1.12 -8.21
N GLU A 57 4.13 1.74 -8.58
CA GLU A 57 4.18 3.15 -8.97
C GLU A 57 3.36 3.38 -10.25
N VAL A 58 2.48 4.39 -10.24
CA VAL A 58 1.63 4.73 -11.40
C VAL A 58 1.85 6.13 -11.94
N SER A 59 2.43 7.02 -11.14
CA SER A 59 2.71 8.40 -11.50
C SER A 59 3.85 8.95 -10.64
N ARG A 60 4.61 9.89 -11.21
CA ARG A 60 5.71 10.59 -10.55
C ARG A 60 5.86 11.99 -11.13
N ASN A 61 6.03 12.97 -10.25
CA ASN A 61 6.45 14.33 -10.60
C ASN A 61 7.67 14.74 -9.73
N GLU A 62 8.02 16.03 -9.73
CA GLU A 62 9.18 16.54 -8.98
C GLU A 62 9.00 16.51 -7.45
N ASP A 63 7.76 16.48 -6.97
CA ASP A 63 7.43 16.57 -5.55
C ASP A 63 6.99 15.22 -4.97
N GLU A 64 6.18 14.46 -5.71
CA GLU A 64 5.49 13.27 -5.23
C GLU A 64 5.49 12.09 -6.22
N ILE A 65 5.26 10.91 -5.66
CA ILE A 65 5.07 9.64 -6.36
C ILE A 65 3.75 9.03 -5.90
N GLU A 66 2.95 8.54 -6.84
CA GLU A 66 1.70 7.84 -6.57
C GLU A 66 1.83 6.33 -6.78
N TYR A 67 1.24 5.56 -5.88
CA TYR A 67 1.27 4.11 -5.87
C TYR A 67 -0.14 3.52 -5.76
N ILE A 68 -0.36 2.37 -6.41
CA ILE A 68 -1.59 1.58 -6.26
C ILE A 68 -1.29 0.12 -5.87
N ASN A 69 -2.20 -0.50 -5.13
CA ASN A 69 -2.21 -1.94 -4.89
C ASN A 69 -3.61 -2.49 -5.16
N ILE A 70 -3.73 -3.36 -6.16
CA ILE A 70 -4.98 -4.03 -6.52
C ILE A 70 -4.93 -5.46 -6.00
N LYS A 71 -5.70 -5.73 -4.94
CA LYS A 71 -5.94 -7.09 -4.44
C LYS A 71 -6.86 -7.79 -5.45
N LYS A 72 -6.38 -8.87 -6.05
CA LYS A 72 -7.26 -9.75 -6.83
C LYS A 72 -8.29 -10.37 -5.88
N CYS A 73 -9.58 -10.25 -6.21
CA CYS A 73 -10.61 -11.06 -5.57
C CYS A 73 -10.22 -12.54 -5.67
N LYS A 74 -10.10 -13.21 -4.53
CA LYS A 74 -9.80 -14.66 -4.49
C LYS A 74 -11.01 -15.53 -4.85
N ASP A 75 -12.18 -14.96 -5.12
CA ASP A 75 -13.44 -15.70 -5.19
C ASP A 75 -14.15 -15.64 -6.55
N PHE A 76 -13.43 -15.67 -7.67
CA PHE A 76 -14.05 -16.14 -8.91
C PHE A 76 -14.08 -17.67 -8.90
N ILE A 77 -15.06 -18.24 -8.21
CA ILE A 77 -15.51 -19.60 -8.50
C ILE A 77 -16.41 -19.44 -9.75
N PRO A 78 -16.01 -19.88 -10.95
CA PRO A 78 -16.96 -19.94 -12.05
C PRO A 78 -18.10 -20.83 -11.58
N ARG A 79 -19.32 -20.26 -11.50
CA ARG A 79 -20.52 -21.09 -11.36
C ARG A 79 -20.52 -22.00 -12.57
N VAL A 80 -20.23 -23.27 -12.33
CA VAL A 80 -20.47 -24.33 -13.29
C VAL A 80 -21.98 -24.52 -13.20
N ASP A 81 -22.71 -23.92 -14.13
CA ASP A 81 -24.12 -24.19 -14.27
C ASP A 81 -24.27 -25.67 -14.66
N ALA A 82 -24.91 -26.44 -13.78
CA ALA A 82 -25.28 -27.84 -13.96
C ALA A 82 -26.78 -27.96 -14.28
#